data_AF-A0A2P6ARL3-F1
#
_entry.id   AF-A0A2P6ARL3-F1
#
_cell.length_a   1.000
_cell.length_b   1.000
_cell.length_c   1.000
_cell.angle_alpha   90.00
_cell.angle_beta   90.00
_cell.angle_gamma   90.00
#
_symmetry.space_group_name_H-M   'P 1'
#
loop_
_entity.id
_entity.type
_entity.pdbx_description
1 polymer ?
#
loop_
_entity_poly.entity_id
_entity_poly.type
_entity_poly.pdbx_seq_one_letter_code
_entity_poly.pdbx_strand_id
1 'polypeptide(L)'
;MAVLGQFFSIMTMLLFLAMNGHLAYIQLVGESFRVWPAGSAWVSPESLQLATGALGTMLRHAVGIAIPAAMALMVVQLAMGVISRSSPTLNLFAVGFPVTLLVGLIVLERTLPALRPQVEMLLNNAFATMNTLLETGHGSR
;
A
#
# COMPACT_ATOMS: atom_id res chain seq x y z
N MET A 1 2.28 -14.35 9.96
CA MET A 1 1.48 -13.33 9.26
C MET A 1 1.05 -12.27 10.26
N ALA A 2 1.26 -10.99 9.99
CA ALA A 2 0.81 -9.91 10.87
C ALA A 2 -0.72 -9.71 10.73
N VAL A 3 -1.45 -9.67 11.84
CA VAL A 3 -2.92 -9.53 11.86
C VAL A 3 -3.38 -8.27 11.10
N LEU A 4 -2.69 -7.14 11.30
CA LEU A 4 -2.97 -5.89 10.59
C LEU A 4 -2.72 -5.99 9.08
N GLY A 5 -1.67 -6.70 8.65
CA GLY A 5 -1.39 -6.91 7.23
C GLY A 5 -2.51 -7.69 6.54
N GLN A 6 -3.02 -8.73 7.20
CA GLN A 6 -4.17 -9.48 6.69
C GLN A 6 -5.44 -8.61 6.65
N PHE A 7 -5.67 -7.80 7.69
CA PHE A 7 -6.79 -6.88 7.75
C PHE A 7 -6.77 -5.90 6.57
N PHE A 8 -5.66 -5.19 6.33
CA PHE A 8 -5.54 -4.25 5.20
C PHE A 8 -5.65 -4.95 3.84
N SER A 9 -5.14 -6.19 3.71
CA SER A 9 -5.26 -6.98 2.48
C SER A 9 -6.73 -7.28 2.14
N ILE A 10 -7.50 -7.78 3.11
CA ILE A 10 -8.94 -8.03 2.95
C ILE A 10 -9.67 -6.71 2.64
N MET A 11 -9.36 -5.63 3.36
CA MET A 11 -9.97 -4.32 3.16
C MET A 11 -9.73 -3.80 1.73
N THR A 12 -8.49 -3.91 1.24
CA THR A 12 -8.11 -3.51 -0.12
C THR A 12 -8.82 -4.36 -1.17
N MET A 13 -8.91 -5.68 -0.96
CA MET A 13 -9.63 -6.58 -1.86
C MET A 13 -11.13 -6.26 -1.93
N LEU A 14 -11.76 -5.96 -0.79
CA LEU A 14 -13.16 -5.55 -0.75
C LEU A 14 -13.39 -4.22 -1.47
N LEU A 15 -12.49 -3.24 -1.29
CA LEU A 15 -12.55 -1.97 -2.02
C LEU A 15 -12.36 -2.19 -3.53
N PHE A 16 -11.40 -3.01 -3.92
CA PHE A 16 -11.16 -3.36 -5.31
C PHE A 16 -12.41 -3.96 -5.98
N LEU A 17 -13.11 -4.85 -5.27
CA LEU A 17 -14.40 -5.38 -5.72
C LEU A 17 -15.49 -4.30 -5.77
N ALA A 18 -15.64 -3.52 -4.70
CA ALA A 18 -16.65 -2.46 -4.59
C ALA A 18 -16.50 -1.36 -5.66
N MET A 19 -15.28 -1.15 -6.14
CA MET A 19 -14.93 -0.20 -7.19
C MET A 19 -15.00 -0.78 -8.61
N ASN A 20 -15.44 -2.03 -8.77
CA ASN A 20 -15.42 -2.74 -10.05
C ASN A 20 -14.02 -2.87 -10.68
N GLY A 21 -12.95 -2.81 -9.87
CA GLY A 21 -11.57 -2.92 -10.35
C GLY A 21 -11.30 -4.26 -11.04
N HIS A 22 -12.02 -5.31 -10.65
CA HIS A 22 -11.96 -6.62 -11.31
C HIS A 22 -12.44 -6.58 -12.77
N LEU A 23 -13.51 -5.84 -13.08
CA LEU A 23 -13.98 -5.66 -14.46
C LEU A 23 -12.97 -4.87 -15.30
N ALA A 24 -12.43 -3.78 -14.73
CA ALA A 24 -11.40 -2.98 -15.38
C ALA A 24 -10.13 -3.81 -15.68
N TYR A 25 -9.71 -4.65 -14.73
CA TYR A 25 -8.56 -5.53 -14.92
C TYR A 25 -8.80 -6.58 -16.01
N ILE A 26 -9.98 -7.23 -16.05
CA ILE A 26 -10.31 -8.21 -17.09
C ILE A 26 -10.31 -7.54 -18.47
N GLN A 27 -10.89 -6.33 -18.59
CA GLN A 27 -10.90 -5.58 -19.84
C GLN A 27 -9.49 -5.25 -20.31
N LEU A 28 -8.63 -4.78 -19.40
CA LEU A 28 -7.22 -4.49 -19.68
C LEU A 28 -6.46 -5.73 -20.19
N VAL A 29 -6.64 -6.88 -19.54
CA VAL A 29 -6.03 -8.13 -19.98
C VAL A 29 -6.54 -8.54 -21.36
N GLY A 30 -7.84 -8.39 -21.64
CA GLY A 30 -8.42 -8.64 -22.95
C GLY A 30 -7.80 -7.78 -24.06
N GLU A 31 -7.64 -6.47 -23.81
CA GLU A 31 -7.00 -5.55 -24.75
C GLU A 31 -5.50 -5.85 -24.91
N SER A 32 -4.82 -6.33 -23.88
CA SER A 32 -3.39 -6.69 -23.97
C SER A 32 -3.09 -7.72 -25.06
N PHE A 33 -3.99 -8.69 -25.29
CA PHE A 33 -3.83 -9.70 -26.35
C PHE A 33 -4.04 -9.15 -27.77
N ARG A 34 -4.75 -8.03 -27.91
CA ARG A 34 -4.92 -7.33 -29.21
C ARG A 34 -3.68 -6.51 -29.53
N VAL A 35 -3.06 -5.92 -28.52
CA VAL A 35 -1.87 -5.08 -28.64
C VAL A 35 -0.59 -5.92 -28.79
N TRP A 36 -0.47 -7.04 -28.04
CA TRP A 36 0.67 -7.97 -28.10
C TRP A 36 0.21 -9.37 -28.52
N PRO A 37 0.25 -9.69 -29.82
CA PRO A 37 -0.02 -11.04 -30.31
C PRO A 37 0.98 -12.04 -29.72
N ALA A 38 0.53 -13.27 -29.46
CA ALA A 38 1.41 -14.33 -28.98
C ALA A 38 2.58 -14.56 -29.96
N GLY A 39 3.79 -14.23 -29.52
CA GLY A 39 5.03 -14.35 -30.31
C GLY A 39 5.78 -13.05 -30.60
N SER A 40 5.22 -11.87 -30.31
CA SER A 40 5.95 -10.59 -30.40
C SER A 40 6.86 -10.36 -29.20
N ALA A 41 8.03 -9.74 -29.39
CA ALA A 41 8.87 -9.28 -28.29
C ALA A 41 8.15 -8.15 -27.53
N TRP A 42 7.90 -8.36 -26.24
CA TRP A 42 7.02 -7.54 -25.39
C TRP A 42 7.80 -6.81 -24.29
N VAL A 43 9.10 -7.11 -24.14
CA VAL A 43 9.98 -6.53 -23.12
C VAL A 43 10.96 -5.58 -23.80
N SER A 44 10.74 -4.29 -23.64
CA SER A 44 11.67 -3.21 -24.01
C SER A 44 12.37 -2.63 -22.77
N PRO A 45 13.53 -1.97 -22.90
CA PRO A 45 14.16 -1.26 -21.78
C PRO A 45 13.23 -0.23 -21.13
N GLU A 46 12.38 0.42 -21.92
CA GLU A 46 11.36 1.37 -21.46
C GLU A 46 10.28 0.69 -20.61
N SER A 47 9.80 -0.49 -21.03
CA SER A 47 8.82 -1.27 -20.25
C SER A 47 9.38 -1.71 -18.89
N LEU A 48 10.68 -2.06 -18.83
CA LEU A 48 11.38 -2.39 -17.59
C LEU A 48 11.54 -1.17 -16.68
N GLN A 49 11.84 0.00 -17.26
CA GLN A 49 11.95 1.25 -16.52
C GLN A 49 10.60 1.68 -15.93
N LEU A 50 9.52 1.53 -16.69
CA LEU A 50 8.16 1.79 -16.20
C LEU A 50 7.76 0.82 -15.08
N ALA A 51 8.03 -0.48 -15.23
CA ALA A 51 7.74 -1.48 -14.21
C ALA A 51 8.52 -1.25 -12.90
N THR A 52 9.82 -0.93 -12.99
CA THR A 52 10.64 -0.61 -11.82
C THR A 52 10.25 0.73 -11.18
N GLY A 53 9.87 1.72 -11.99
CA GLY A 53 9.29 2.97 -11.52
C GLY A 53 7.99 2.75 -10.74
N ALA A 54 7.12 1.86 -11.22
CA ALA A 54 5.87 1.51 -10.54
C ALA A 54 6.14 0.94 -9.14
N LEU A 55 7.13 0.06 -8.97
CA LEU A 55 7.54 -0.45 -7.66
C LEU A 55 7.98 0.69 -6.72
N GLY A 56 8.76 1.64 -7.22
CA GLY A 56 9.17 2.83 -6.45
C GLY A 56 7.98 3.67 -5.99
N THR A 57 6.99 3.89 -6.87
CA THR A 57 5.76 4.61 -6.50
C THR A 57 4.95 3.86 -5.45
N MET A 58 4.80 2.54 -5.59
CA MET A 58 4.09 1.70 -4.62
C MET A 58 4.73 1.79 -3.23
N LEU A 59 6.07 1.69 -3.15
CA LEU A 59 6.79 1.76 -1.89
C LEU A 59 6.67 3.15 -1.26
N ARG A 60 6.76 4.21 -2.06
CA ARG A 60 6.55 5.60 -1.61
C ARG A 60 5.16 5.78 -0.99
N HIS A 61 4.12 5.25 -1.62
CA HIS A 61 2.76 5.34 -1.10
C HIS A 61 2.57 4.49 0.16
N ALA A 62 3.08 3.25 0.18
CA ALA A 62 3.00 2.38 1.37
C ALA A 62 3.66 3.03 2.59
N VAL A 63 4.85 3.63 2.40
CA VAL A 63 5.54 4.39 3.45
C VAL A 63 4.74 5.62 3.85
N GLY A 64 4.19 6.37 2.89
CA GLY A 64 3.34 7.53 3.18
C GLY A 64 2.12 7.22 4.06
N ILE A 65 1.50 6.05 3.86
CA ILE A 65 0.38 5.57 4.67
C ILE A 65 0.86 5.12 6.06
N ALA A 66 2.03 4.49 6.14
CA ALA A 66 2.56 3.94 7.39
C ALA A 66 3.23 4.98 8.31
N ILE A 67 3.79 6.06 7.76
CA ILE A 67 4.55 7.08 8.52
C ILE A 67 3.75 7.68 9.70
N PRO A 68 2.49 8.14 9.53
CA PRO A 68 1.74 8.72 10.63
C PRO A 68 1.59 7.77 11.82
N ALA A 69 1.33 6.49 11.53
CA ALA A 69 1.22 5.44 12.52
C ALA A 69 2.57 5.13 13.18
N ALA A 70 3.62 4.99 12.38
CA ALA A 70 4.97 4.74 12.87
C ALA A 70 5.44 5.86 13.80
N MET A 71 5.19 7.13 13.45
CA MET A 71 5.54 8.29 14.26
C MET A 71 4.76 8.34 15.57
N ALA A 72 3.45 8.09 15.55
CA ALA A 72 2.63 8.05 16.76
C ALA A 72 3.14 6.97 17.73
N LEU A 73 3.42 5.77 17.23
CA LEU A 73 3.95 4.68 18.04
C LEU A 73 5.38 4.99 18.53
N MET A 74 6.23 5.58 17.69
CA MET A 74 7.58 6.03 18.09
C MET A 74 7.51 6.98 19.28
N VAL A 75 6.60 7.97 19.25
CA VAL A 75 6.39 8.91 20.36
C VAL A 75 5.97 8.18 21.64
N VAL A 76 5.08 7.19 21.54
CA VAL A 76 4.69 6.35 22.68
C VAL A 76 5.90 5.61 23.25
N GLN A 77 6.71 4.98 22.41
CA GLN A 77 7.89 4.25 22.86
C GLN A 77 8.90 5.20 23.53
N LEU A 78 9.10 6.41 23.01
CA LEU A 78 9.95 7.44 23.62
C LEU A 78 9.39 7.89 24.98
N ALA A 79 8.09 8.15 25.08
CA ALA A 79 7.44 8.54 26.32
C ALA A 79 7.57 7.44 27.39
N MET A 80 7.35 6.19 27.02
CA MET A 80 7.57 5.04 27.90
C MET A 80 9.03 4.92 28.34
N GLY A 81 9.98 5.20 27.44
CA GLY A 81 11.42 5.25 27.78
C GLY A 81 11.75 6.33 28.82
N VAL A 82 11.11 7.49 28.75
CA VAL A 82 11.28 8.55 29.75
C VAL A 82 10.66 8.14 31.10
N ILE A 83 9.46 7.56 31.09
CA ILE A 83 8.77 7.07 32.30
C ILE A 83 9.58 5.96 32.99
N SER A 84 10.20 5.07 32.22
CA SER A 84 11.11 4.05 32.74
C SER A 84 12.26 4.62 33.56
N ARG A 85 12.75 5.82 33.19
CA ARG A 85 13.84 6.48 33.91
C ARG A 85 13.35 7.17 35.19
N SER A 86 12.13 7.69 35.19
CA SER A 86 11.57 8.41 36.34
C SER A 86 10.89 7.50 37.38
N SER A 87 10.43 6.30 37.00
CA SER A 87 9.83 5.32 37.90
C SER A 87 10.31 3.89 37.59
N PRO A 88 11.44 3.46 38.17
CA PRO A 88 12.02 2.13 37.92
C PRO A 88 11.23 0.98 38.55
N THR A 89 10.29 1.28 39.45
CA THR A 89 9.43 0.29 40.11
C THR A 89 8.17 -0.03 39.31
N LEU A 90 7.85 0.76 38.27
CA LEU A 90 6.70 0.53 37.42
C LEU A 90 6.96 -0.66 36.48
N ASN A 91 6.06 -1.65 36.46
CA ASN A 91 6.13 -2.73 35.49
C ASN A 91 5.76 -2.19 34.09
N LEU A 92 6.78 -1.81 33.32
CA LEU A 92 6.64 -1.21 31.99
C LEU A 92 5.98 -2.16 30.98
N PHE A 93 6.07 -3.48 31.18
CA PHE A 93 5.30 -4.40 30.35
C PHE A 93 3.82 -4.33 30.69
N ALA A 94 3.46 -4.21 31.98
CA ALA A 94 2.07 -4.10 32.41
C ALA A 94 1.39 -2.81 31.91
N VAL A 95 2.13 -1.71 31.76
CA VAL A 95 1.57 -0.41 31.33
C VAL A 95 1.83 -0.11 29.86
N GLY A 96 3.01 -0.43 29.34
CA GLY A 96 3.41 -0.12 27.96
C GLY A 96 2.57 -0.86 26.93
N PHE A 97 2.30 -2.15 27.13
CA PHE A 97 1.48 -2.91 26.18
C PHE A 97 0.05 -2.33 26.04
N PRO A 98 -0.72 -2.09 27.12
CA PRO A 98 -2.03 -1.44 27.01
C PRO A 98 -1.98 -0.07 26.34
N VAL A 99 -0.99 0.77 26.68
CA VAL A 99 -0.86 2.11 26.09
C VAL A 99 -0.57 2.05 24.59
N THR A 100 0.41 1.24 24.18
CA THR A 100 0.75 1.06 22.76
C THR A 100 -0.43 0.46 21.98
N LEU A 101 -1.19 -0.46 22.58
CA LEU A 101 -2.40 -1.02 21.96
C LEU A 101 -3.49 0.05 21.76
N LEU A 102 -3.79 0.86 22.79
CA LEU A 102 -4.80 1.92 22.70
C LEU A 102 -4.43 2.96 21.65
N VAL A 103 -3.17 3.40 21.62
CA VAL A 103 -2.70 4.34 20.61
C VAL A 103 -2.75 3.71 19.22
N GLY A 104 -2.34 2.44 19.08
CA GLY A 104 -2.45 1.71 17.82
C GLY A 104 -3.89 1.62 17.29
N LEU A 105 -4.86 1.39 18.17
CA LEU A 105 -6.28 1.37 17.81
C LEU A 105 -6.81 2.74 17.40
N ILE A 106 -6.44 3.82 18.11
CA ILE A 106 -6.80 5.19 17.73
C ILE A 106 -6.23 5.52 16.34
N VAL A 107 -4.97 5.19 16.09
CA VAL A 107 -4.36 5.42 14.78
C VAL A 107 -5.07 4.61 13.69
N LEU A 108 -5.40 3.35 13.94
CA LEU A 108 -6.15 2.52 13.00
C LEU A 108 -7.51 3.15 12.68
N GLU A 109 -8.26 3.55 13.71
CA GLU A 109 -9.56 4.25 13.58
C GLU A 109 -9.46 5.50 12.70
N ARG A 110 -8.41 6.30 12.86
CA ARG A 110 -8.18 7.48 12.00
C ARG A 110 -7.71 7.15 10.58
N THR A 111 -7.05 6.01 10.39
CA THR A 111 -6.55 5.58 9.09
C THR A 111 -7.66 4.98 8.23
N LEU A 112 -8.64 4.30 8.83
CA LEU A 112 -9.71 3.61 8.10
C LEU A 112 -10.48 4.49 7.10
N PRO A 113 -10.97 5.71 7.45
CA PRO A 113 -11.66 6.57 6.50
C PRO A 113 -10.78 7.01 5.33
N ALA A 114 -9.46 7.12 5.56
CA ALA A 114 -8.50 7.53 4.54
C ALA A 114 -8.16 6.41 3.54
N LEU A 115 -8.48 5.15 3.85
CA LEU A 115 -8.16 4.01 2.97
C LEU A 115 -8.87 4.06 1.62
N ARG A 116 -10.17 4.35 1.61
CA ARG A 116 -10.96 4.37 0.36
C ARG A 116 -10.36 5.31 -0.70
N PRO A 117 -10.20 6.62 -0.45
CA PRO A 117 -9.66 7.53 -1.45
C PRO A 117 -8.21 7.19 -1.84
N GLN A 118 -7.42 6.63 -0.92
CA GLN A 118 -6.06 6.18 -1.22
C GLN A 118 -6.04 4.98 -2.16
N VAL A 119 -6.85 3.95 -1.89
CA VAL A 119 -6.97 2.76 -2.74
C VAL A 119 -7.49 3.16 -4.12
N GLU A 120 -8.46 4.05 -4.19
CA GLU A 120 -8.99 4.56 -5.46
C GLU A 120 -7.92 5.25 -6.31
N MET A 121 -7.18 6.18 -5.70
CA MET A 121 -6.05 6.85 -6.37
C MET A 121 -4.99 5.84 -6.84
N LEU A 122 -4.64 4.86 -6.00
CA LEU A 122 -3.62 3.86 -6.32
C LEU A 122 -4.06 2.94 -7.46
N LEU A 123 -5.32 2.50 -7.47
CA LEU A 123 -5.86 1.68 -8.54
C LEU A 123 -5.88 2.45 -9.86
N ASN A 124 -6.32 3.71 -9.85
CA ASN A 124 -6.32 4.55 -11.04
C ASN A 124 -4.90 4.75 -11.60
N ASN A 125 -3.92 5.03 -10.74
CA ASN A 125 -2.52 5.16 -11.14
C ASN A 125 -1.95 3.83 -11.67
N ALA A 126 -2.32 2.70 -11.07
CA ALA A 126 -1.89 1.38 -11.52
C ALA A 126 -2.45 1.06 -12.91
N PHE A 127 -3.75 1.27 -13.14
CA PHE A 127 -4.37 1.06 -14.45
C PHE A 127 -3.82 2.01 -15.52
N ALA A 128 -3.57 3.28 -15.17
CA ALA A 128 -2.92 4.23 -16.07
C ALA A 128 -1.51 3.76 -16.47
N THR A 129 -0.72 3.29 -15.50
CA THR A 129 0.61 2.76 -15.76
C THR A 129 0.55 1.51 -16.65
N MET A 130 -0.42 0.62 -16.41
CA MET A 130 -0.62 -0.56 -17.25
C MET A 130 -1.02 -0.18 -18.69
N ASN A 131 -1.86 0.83 -18.89
CA ASN A 131 -2.18 1.32 -20.23
C ASN A 131 -0.94 1.87 -20.95
N THR A 132 -0.12 2.68 -20.27
CA THR A 132 1.14 3.18 -20.85
C THR A 132 2.13 2.07 -21.20
N LEU A 133 2.14 0.98 -20.42
CA LEU A 133 2.94 -0.20 -20.71
C LEU A 133 2.47 -0.88 -22.00
N LEU A 134 1.15 -0.98 -22.22
CA LEU A 134 0.61 -1.54 -23.47
C LEU A 134 0.97 -0.67 -24.68
N GLU A 135 0.89 0.65 -24.56
CA GLU A 135 1.23 1.60 -25.64
C GLU A 135 2.72 1.60 -25.99
N THR A 136 3.61 1.55 -24.99
CA THR A 136 5.07 1.55 -25.22
C THR A 136 5.56 0.29 -25.93
N GLY A 137 4.89 -0.85 -25.75
CA GLY A 137 5.17 -2.05 -26.54
C GLY A 137 4.77 -1.93 -28.02
N HIS A 138 3.97 -0.92 -28.40
CA HIS A 138 3.61 -0.65 -29.79
C HIS A 138 4.73 0.09 -30.56
N GLY A 139 5.63 0.77 -29.84
CA GLY A 139 6.60 1.73 -30.38
C GLY A 139 7.98 1.20 -30.76
N SER A 140 8.32 -0.07 -30.51
CA SER A 140 9.64 -0.62 -30.85
C SER A 140 9.73 -1.15 -32.29
N ARG A 141 9.32 -0.33 -33.26
CA ARG A 141 9.69 -0.50 -34.67
C ARG A 141 10.90 0.36 -35.01
#